data_AF-A0A8X6L489-F1
#
_entry.id   AF-A0A8X6L489-F1
#
_cell.length_a   1.000
_cell.length_b   1.000
_cell.length_c   1.000
_cell.angle_alpha   90.00
_cell.angle_beta   90.00
_cell.angle_gamma   90.00
#
_symmetry.space_group_name_H-M   'P 1'
#
loop_
_entity.id
_entity.type
_entity.pdbx_description
1 polymer ?
#
loop_
_entity_poly.entity_id
_entity_poly.type
_entity_poly.pdbx_seq_one_letter_code
_entity_poly.pdbx_strand_id
1 'polypeptide(L)'
;MGRHCGYLALCWCSCKLKLILFSFLNGPQSLTGQKDCVEKLKMERDAGQRLNIILVAEGAMDRDGKAITADLVKKVIVDSLQQDTRVTVLGHVQRGGSPSAFDRVLGSRMGAEAVLALLEATPGSEAVVVSLDGNQSVRVPLMECVMKTKSVAEAMANKKWEEAVNLRGRSFASNLITYKMLTRVKPPEGAVDKEGHGTGKFRLAIMHVGAPCCGMNAVVRSFVRACMFQGNTVLGIHDGFDGLLSGNVQEMHWAEVAGWVGQGGAFLGTKRTLPADIMDKVVEQFRKHKIQGLVVAGGFEAYHSVLQMADQRNQYPELCIPMIVIPATISNNVPGTDFSLGSDTALNEITEICDRIRQSAQGTKRRVFVVETMGGYCGYLATLSGLAGGADAAYIFEEHFSIKDLIGDVYHMQAKMAEGISRGLILRNEMANSNYTTDFIFRLYSEEGKDIFSTRKNILGHMQQGGSPSPFDRNFGTKLAAKAAEWLLKQVEANAQPNNTVACKTPETAVLLGLVKRQYNFTPVQNLRQETDFKNRIPKHQWWLHLRALLRALGTPVSYLVKAGITPSLTDVEKPVEEHVDEVAANQ
;
A
#
# COMPACT_ATOMS: atom_id res chain seq x y z
N MET A 1 4.82 9.52 -20.58
CA MET A 1 6.28 9.47 -20.36
C MET A 1 6.71 8.06 -19.98
N GLY A 2 8.02 7.80 -19.93
CA GLY A 2 8.61 6.51 -19.51
C GLY A 2 9.88 6.11 -20.27
N ARG A 3 10.32 6.92 -21.23
CA ARG A 3 11.31 6.64 -22.25
C ARG A 3 11.01 5.30 -22.91
N HIS A 4 11.95 4.36 -22.84
CA HIS A 4 11.78 2.98 -23.29
C HIS A 4 11.34 2.04 -22.16
N CYS A 5 10.73 2.55 -21.09
CA CYS A 5 10.22 1.78 -19.96
C CYS A 5 8.70 1.88 -19.83
N GLY A 6 8.05 0.73 -19.69
CA GLY A 6 6.60 0.64 -19.56
C GLY A 6 6.03 0.69 -18.15
N TYR A 7 6.88 0.91 -17.15
CA TYR A 7 6.47 0.84 -15.75
C TYR A 7 5.33 1.80 -15.42
N LEU A 8 5.43 3.07 -15.84
CA LEU A 8 4.43 4.10 -15.51
C LEU A 8 3.04 3.76 -16.04
N ALA A 9 2.92 3.40 -17.32
CA ALA A 9 1.60 3.06 -17.85
C ALA A 9 1.10 1.69 -17.36
N LEU A 10 1.97 0.73 -17.03
CA LEU A 10 1.55 -0.54 -16.42
C LEU A 10 0.96 -0.32 -15.03
N CYS A 11 1.63 0.47 -14.19
CA CYS A 11 1.14 0.84 -12.87
C CYS A 11 -0.16 1.64 -12.93
N TRP A 12 -0.29 2.57 -13.89
CA TRP A 12 -1.53 3.33 -14.05
C TRP A 12 -2.73 2.45 -14.41
N CYS A 13 -2.54 1.47 -15.29
CA CYS A 13 -3.65 0.69 -15.82
C CYS A 13 -4.16 -0.37 -14.85
N SER A 14 -3.26 -0.89 -14.01
CA SER A 14 -3.65 -1.67 -12.83
C SER A 14 -4.57 -0.88 -11.89
N CYS A 15 -4.53 0.47 -11.91
CA CYS A 15 -5.33 1.34 -11.06
C CYS A 15 -6.66 1.84 -11.63
N LYS A 16 -6.85 1.88 -12.96
CA LYS A 16 -8.03 2.53 -13.58
C LYS A 16 -8.69 1.80 -14.74
N LEU A 17 -8.36 0.52 -14.93
CA LEU A 17 -9.12 -0.45 -15.73
C LEU A 17 -9.60 0.16 -17.05
N LYS A 18 -8.66 0.40 -17.96
CA LYS A 18 -8.92 0.88 -19.31
C LYS A 18 -7.73 0.48 -20.18
N LEU A 19 -8.03 0.04 -21.41
CA LEU A 19 -7.14 -0.67 -22.33
C LEU A 19 -5.71 -0.10 -22.37
N ILE A 20 -4.70 -0.92 -22.12
CA ILE A 20 -3.31 -0.59 -22.50
C ILE A 20 -3.09 -0.99 -23.96
N LEU A 21 -2.56 -0.05 -24.74
CA LEU A 21 -1.67 -0.33 -25.86
C LEU A 21 -0.21 -0.06 -25.43
N PHE A 22 0.47 -1.09 -24.93
CA PHE A 22 1.95 -1.14 -24.88
C PHE A 22 2.38 -1.82 -26.21
N SER A 23 3.35 -1.36 -27.00
CA SER A 23 4.75 -1.04 -26.67
C SER A 23 5.52 -2.22 -26.09
N PHE A 24 6.34 -2.84 -26.95
CA PHE A 24 7.36 -3.86 -26.69
C PHE A 24 6.92 -5.27 -26.25
N LEU A 25 5.88 -5.41 -25.42
CA LEU A 25 5.68 -6.68 -24.68
C LEU A 25 4.33 -7.37 -24.97
N ASN A 26 3.48 -6.72 -25.76
CA ASN A 26 2.25 -7.29 -26.31
C ASN A 26 2.00 -6.71 -27.71
N GLY A 27 2.29 -7.50 -28.72
CA GLY A 27 1.64 -7.43 -30.02
C GLY A 27 1.64 -8.85 -30.58
N PRO A 28 0.51 -9.43 -30.97
CA PRO A 28 0.52 -10.58 -31.85
C PRO A 28 1.00 -10.12 -33.24
N GLN A 29 1.15 -11.08 -34.15
CA GLN A 29 1.68 -10.91 -35.51
C GLN A 29 1.16 -9.64 -36.22
N SER A 30 1.91 -9.13 -37.18
CA SER A 30 1.48 -8.12 -38.16
C SER A 30 -0.03 -8.17 -38.47
N LEU A 31 -0.68 -7.00 -38.60
CA LEU A 31 -2.12 -6.82 -38.85
C LEU A 31 -3.12 -7.35 -37.79
N THR A 32 -2.72 -8.16 -36.81
CA THR A 32 -3.64 -8.75 -35.80
C THR A 32 -3.85 -7.88 -34.55
N GLY A 33 -2.85 -7.14 -34.07
CA GLY A 33 -2.99 -6.30 -32.86
C GLY A 33 -3.95 -5.12 -32.99
N GLN A 34 -4.19 -4.62 -34.21
CA GLN A 34 -5.24 -3.63 -34.46
C GLN A 34 -6.64 -4.24 -34.35
N LYS A 35 -6.80 -5.47 -34.86
CA LYS A 35 -8.07 -6.22 -34.79
C LYS A 35 -8.43 -6.55 -33.35
N ASP A 36 -7.47 -7.05 -32.55
CA ASP A 36 -7.70 -7.35 -31.13
C ASP A 36 -8.13 -6.12 -30.33
N CYS A 37 -7.50 -4.96 -30.60
CA CYS A 37 -7.86 -3.68 -29.99
C CYS A 37 -9.31 -3.30 -30.36
N VAL A 38 -9.63 -3.35 -31.65
CA VAL A 38 -10.96 -3.04 -32.20
C VAL A 38 -12.03 -3.96 -31.62
N GLU A 39 -11.78 -5.27 -31.61
CA GLU A 39 -12.68 -6.28 -31.03
C GLU A 39 -12.90 -6.06 -29.55
N LYS A 40 -11.84 -5.81 -28.78
CA LYS A 40 -11.97 -5.55 -27.35
C LYS A 40 -12.76 -4.27 -27.07
N LEU A 41 -12.51 -3.18 -27.78
CA LEU A 41 -13.26 -1.93 -27.62
C LEU A 41 -14.73 -2.10 -28.03
N LYS A 42 -15.01 -2.92 -29.04
CA LYS A 42 -16.38 -3.29 -29.43
C LYS A 42 -17.06 -4.07 -28.30
N MET A 43 -16.39 -5.09 -27.75
CA MET A 43 -16.89 -5.85 -26.60
C MET A 43 -17.14 -4.97 -25.36
N GLU A 44 -16.24 -4.02 -25.06
CA GLU A 44 -16.43 -3.08 -23.95
C GLU A 44 -17.69 -2.23 -24.16
N ARG A 45 -17.90 -1.73 -25.38
CA ARG A 45 -19.08 -0.94 -25.73
C ARG A 45 -20.38 -1.77 -25.67
N ASP A 46 -20.35 -2.99 -26.20
CA ASP A 46 -21.48 -3.93 -26.16
C ASP A 46 -21.81 -4.33 -24.70
N ALA A 47 -20.82 -4.36 -23.82
CA ALA A 47 -21.00 -4.55 -22.38
C ALA A 47 -21.46 -3.28 -21.63
N GLY A 48 -21.83 -2.21 -22.36
CA GLY A 48 -22.37 -0.97 -21.80
C GLY A 48 -21.34 0.08 -21.37
N GLN A 49 -20.03 -0.13 -21.64
CA GLN A 49 -19.03 0.90 -21.36
C GLN A 49 -19.17 2.06 -22.35
N ARG A 50 -19.46 3.24 -21.81
CA ARG A 50 -19.62 4.48 -22.59
C ARG A 50 -18.30 5.18 -22.90
N LEU A 51 -17.26 4.91 -22.10
CA LEU A 51 -16.00 5.66 -22.12
C LEU A 51 -14.79 4.71 -22.06
N ASN A 52 -14.03 4.66 -23.15
CA ASN A 52 -12.78 3.93 -23.22
C ASN A 52 -11.60 4.91 -23.06
N ILE A 53 -10.60 4.54 -22.25
CA ILE A 53 -9.31 5.25 -22.19
C ILE A 53 -8.26 4.27 -22.65
N ILE A 54 -7.35 4.74 -23.49
CA ILE A 54 -6.25 3.94 -23.99
C ILE A 54 -4.96 4.63 -23.58
N LEU A 55 -4.13 3.93 -22.80
CA LEU A 55 -2.79 4.41 -22.51
C LEU A 55 -1.80 3.89 -23.55
N VAL A 56 -1.06 4.83 -24.13
CA VAL A 56 0.06 4.58 -25.04
C VAL A 56 1.32 5.14 -24.38
N ALA A 57 2.30 4.28 -24.12
CA ALA A 57 3.59 4.72 -23.61
C ALA A 57 4.38 5.48 -24.68
N GLU A 58 5.28 6.39 -24.27
CA GLU A 58 6.00 7.21 -25.27
C GLU A 58 6.96 6.40 -26.14
N GLY A 59 7.59 5.36 -25.57
CA GLY A 59 8.41 4.41 -26.31
C GLY A 59 7.61 3.34 -27.03
N ALA A 60 6.35 3.57 -27.40
CA ALA A 60 5.52 2.52 -27.96
C ALA A 60 5.97 2.00 -29.33
N MET A 61 6.12 0.68 -29.46
CA MET A 61 6.42 -0.02 -30.70
C MET A 61 5.87 -1.46 -30.76
N ASP A 62 5.76 -1.97 -31.98
CA ASP A 62 5.38 -3.36 -32.30
C ASP A 62 6.57 -4.33 -32.24
N ARG A 63 6.34 -5.61 -32.58
CA ARG A 63 7.37 -6.66 -32.59
C ARG A 63 8.44 -6.47 -33.66
N ASP A 64 8.16 -5.65 -34.67
CA ASP A 64 9.11 -5.34 -35.74
C ASP A 64 9.99 -4.14 -35.39
N GLY A 65 9.69 -3.46 -34.28
CA GLY A 65 10.40 -2.29 -33.80
C GLY A 65 9.82 -0.97 -34.31
N LYS A 66 8.68 -1.01 -35.01
CA LYS A 66 8.03 0.19 -35.56
C LYS A 66 7.19 0.87 -34.49
N ALA A 67 7.30 2.19 -34.40
CA ALA A 67 6.61 2.97 -33.39
C ALA A 67 5.07 2.87 -33.52
N ILE A 68 4.40 2.68 -32.37
CA ILE A 68 2.94 2.73 -32.21
C ILE A 68 2.62 4.09 -31.58
N THR A 69 2.20 5.07 -32.40
CA THR A 69 1.86 6.40 -31.90
C THR A 69 0.41 6.49 -31.44
N ALA A 70 0.09 7.46 -30.58
CA ALA A 70 -1.29 7.73 -30.18
C ALA A 70 -2.19 8.09 -31.38
N ASP A 71 -1.65 8.79 -32.38
CA ASP A 71 -2.38 9.10 -33.62
C ASP A 71 -2.66 7.86 -34.48
N LEU A 72 -1.73 6.90 -34.54
CA LEU A 72 -1.98 5.62 -35.21
C LEU A 72 -3.14 4.88 -34.55
N VAL A 73 -3.15 4.81 -33.22
CA VAL A 73 -4.23 4.18 -32.44
C VAL A 73 -5.55 4.90 -32.68
N LYS A 74 -5.57 6.24 -32.64
CA LYS A 74 -6.76 7.04 -32.95
C LYS A 74 -7.28 6.73 -34.35
N LYS A 75 -6.41 6.71 -35.36
CA LYS A 75 -6.78 6.41 -36.74
C LYS A 75 -7.46 5.06 -36.86
N VAL A 76 -6.87 4.01 -36.26
CA VAL A 76 -7.46 2.65 -36.26
C VAL A 76 -8.86 2.63 -35.67
N ILE A 77 -9.09 3.33 -34.57
CA ILE A 77 -10.40 3.36 -33.89
C ILE A 77 -11.43 4.15 -34.70
N VAL A 78 -11.04 5.29 -35.27
CA VAL A 78 -11.93 6.09 -36.11
C VAL A 78 -12.30 5.33 -37.39
N ASP A 79 -11.31 4.77 -38.09
CA ASP A 79 -11.50 4.07 -39.36
C ASP A 79 -12.30 2.77 -39.18
N SER A 80 -12.05 2.02 -38.09
CA SER A 80 -12.63 0.68 -37.89
C SER A 80 -13.92 0.67 -37.07
N LEU A 81 -14.05 1.57 -36.08
CA LEU A 81 -15.17 1.57 -35.13
C LEU A 81 -16.05 2.83 -35.22
N GLN A 82 -15.63 3.85 -35.99
CA GLN A 82 -16.34 5.13 -36.10
C GLN A 82 -16.65 5.78 -34.74
N GLN A 83 -15.75 5.60 -33.76
CA GLN A 83 -15.92 6.15 -32.41
C GLN A 83 -15.22 7.50 -32.27
N ASP A 84 -15.88 8.45 -31.61
CA ASP A 84 -15.28 9.75 -31.31
C ASP A 84 -14.05 9.57 -30.40
N THR A 85 -12.87 9.86 -30.95
CA THR A 85 -11.59 9.58 -30.33
C THR A 85 -10.75 10.85 -30.23
N ARG A 86 -10.19 11.08 -29.03
CA ARG A 86 -9.33 12.22 -28.72
C ARG A 86 -7.99 11.72 -28.19
N VAL A 87 -6.91 12.35 -28.63
CA VAL A 87 -5.55 12.10 -28.13
C VAL A 87 -5.23 13.16 -27.09
N THR A 88 -4.71 12.74 -25.95
CA THR A 88 -4.22 13.64 -24.90
C THR A 88 -2.80 13.25 -24.54
N VAL A 89 -1.85 14.16 -24.79
CA VAL A 89 -0.45 13.99 -24.40
C VAL A 89 -0.22 14.77 -23.12
N LEU A 90 -0.11 14.06 -21.99
CA LEU A 90 0.07 14.70 -20.68
C LEU A 90 1.35 15.58 -20.61
N GLY A 91 2.40 15.21 -21.33
CA GLY A 91 3.65 15.99 -21.36
C GLY A 91 4.29 16.15 -19.97
N HIS A 92 4.87 17.32 -19.72
CA HIS A 92 5.72 17.60 -18.56
C HIS A 92 4.98 17.72 -17.22
N VAL A 93 3.65 17.72 -17.21
CA VAL A 93 2.88 17.63 -15.95
C VAL A 93 3.20 16.36 -15.15
N GLN A 94 3.72 15.32 -15.83
CA GLN A 94 4.22 14.08 -15.21
C GLN A 94 5.56 14.24 -14.48
N ARG A 95 6.25 15.39 -14.63
CA ARG A 95 7.52 15.71 -13.95
C ARG A 95 7.37 16.79 -12.89
N GLY A 96 6.29 17.56 -12.95
CA GLY A 96 5.97 18.61 -11.98
C GLY A 96 5.09 18.09 -10.84
N GLY A 97 4.60 19.02 -10.02
CA GLY A 97 3.84 18.71 -8.82
C GLY A 97 4.72 18.45 -7.60
N SER A 98 4.13 18.52 -6.41
CA SER A 98 4.82 18.18 -5.18
C SER A 98 5.09 16.67 -5.13
N PRO A 99 6.28 16.21 -4.69
CA PRO A 99 6.56 14.78 -4.56
C PRO A 99 5.59 14.11 -3.58
N SER A 100 5.28 12.83 -3.83
CA SER A 100 4.46 12.00 -2.93
C SER A 100 5.13 11.84 -1.57
N ALA A 101 4.37 11.44 -0.55
CA ALA A 101 4.94 11.13 0.77
C ALA A 101 6.05 10.07 0.67
N PHE A 102 5.83 9.03 -0.15
CA PHE A 102 6.83 8.00 -0.43
C PHE A 102 8.10 8.58 -1.04
N ASP A 103 7.99 9.41 -2.10
CA ASP A 103 9.16 9.98 -2.78
C ASP A 103 9.96 10.92 -1.87
N ARG A 104 9.29 11.65 -0.96
CA ARG A 104 9.97 12.51 0.02
C ARG A 104 10.76 11.70 1.02
N VAL A 105 10.13 10.70 1.64
CA VAL A 105 10.79 9.80 2.60
C VAL A 105 11.94 9.06 1.92
N LEU A 106 11.72 8.57 0.71
CA LEU A 106 12.75 7.91 -0.09
C LEU A 106 13.94 8.84 -0.34
N GLY A 107 13.70 10.06 -0.80
CA GLY A 107 14.74 11.05 -1.05
C GLY A 107 15.54 11.40 0.21
N SER A 108 14.87 11.58 1.34
CA SER A 108 15.53 11.82 2.64
C SER A 108 16.42 10.65 3.05
N ARG A 109 15.94 9.41 2.91
CA ARG A 109 16.70 8.21 3.24
C ARG A 109 17.91 8.03 2.33
N MET A 110 17.71 8.11 1.01
CA MET A 110 18.79 7.98 0.03
C MET A 110 19.83 9.08 0.16
N GLY A 111 19.41 10.31 0.50
CA GLY A 111 20.31 11.43 0.74
C GLY A 111 21.20 11.21 1.96
N ALA A 112 20.61 10.75 3.09
CA ALA A 112 21.37 10.43 4.29
C ALA A 112 22.39 9.30 4.01
N GLU A 113 21.95 8.25 3.33
CA GLU A 113 22.81 7.11 3.00
C GLU A 113 23.92 7.47 2.01
N ALA A 114 23.67 8.40 1.08
CA ALA A 114 24.71 8.92 0.21
C ALA A 114 25.77 9.71 0.97
N VAL A 115 25.40 10.46 2.00
CA VAL A 115 26.35 11.17 2.87
C VAL A 115 27.20 10.17 3.66
N LEU A 116 26.58 9.14 4.23
CA LEU A 116 27.31 8.06 4.90
C LEU A 116 28.29 7.36 3.97
N ALA A 117 27.87 7.05 2.74
CA ALA A 117 28.74 6.46 1.73
C ALA A 117 29.96 7.34 1.40
N LEU A 118 29.81 8.67 1.39
CA LEU A 118 30.91 9.60 1.16
C LEU A 118 31.87 9.67 2.35
N LEU A 119 31.36 9.60 3.58
CA LEU A 119 32.18 9.64 4.79
C LEU A 119 32.99 8.35 4.98
N GLU A 120 32.43 7.21 4.57
CA GLU A 120 33.07 5.89 4.65
C GLU A 120 33.97 5.57 3.45
N ALA A 121 33.92 6.39 2.39
CA ALA A 121 34.69 6.16 1.17
C ALA A 121 36.20 6.25 1.42
N THR A 122 36.94 5.28 0.89
CA THR A 122 38.40 5.24 0.87
C THR A 122 38.90 5.43 -0.57
N PRO A 123 40.20 5.68 -0.80
CA PRO A 123 40.75 5.74 -2.17
C PRO A 123 40.51 4.49 -3.03
N GLY A 124 40.26 3.33 -2.40
CA GLY A 124 39.92 2.07 -3.08
C GLY A 124 38.43 1.80 -3.23
N SER A 125 37.56 2.67 -2.70
CA SER A 125 36.11 2.48 -2.79
C SER A 125 35.62 2.74 -4.22
N GLU A 126 34.81 1.82 -4.75
CA GLU A 126 34.19 2.01 -6.06
C GLU A 126 33.01 2.99 -6.00
N ALA A 127 32.66 3.57 -7.16
CA ALA A 127 31.49 4.42 -7.27
C ALA A 127 30.21 3.58 -7.10
N VAL A 128 29.32 4.00 -6.19
CA VAL A 128 28.07 3.32 -5.88
C VAL A 128 26.85 4.18 -6.19
N VAL A 129 25.72 3.51 -6.41
CA VAL A 129 24.38 4.09 -6.50
C VAL A 129 23.61 3.66 -5.25
N VAL A 130 23.10 4.63 -4.50
CA VAL A 130 22.15 4.35 -3.42
C VAL A 130 20.80 4.00 -4.05
N SER A 131 20.20 2.91 -3.61
CA SER A 131 18.91 2.39 -4.08
C SER A 131 18.12 1.78 -2.92
N LEU A 132 16.90 1.34 -3.18
CA LEU A 132 16.15 0.44 -2.30
C LEU A 132 16.19 -1.00 -2.81
N ASP A 133 16.38 -1.97 -1.91
CA ASP A 133 15.99 -3.37 -2.10
C ASP A 133 14.85 -3.71 -1.13
N GLY A 134 13.63 -3.83 -1.67
CA GLY A 134 12.43 -3.87 -0.84
C GLY A 134 12.23 -2.55 -0.11
N ASN A 135 12.31 -2.60 1.22
CA ASN A 135 12.18 -1.44 2.09
C ASN A 135 13.52 -1.05 2.78
N GLN A 136 14.65 -1.61 2.36
CA GLN A 136 15.97 -1.32 2.92
C GLN A 136 16.82 -0.52 1.93
N SER A 137 17.56 0.47 2.43
CA SER A 137 18.56 1.18 1.62
C SER A 137 19.73 0.24 1.31
N VAL A 138 20.24 0.31 0.09
CA VAL A 138 21.39 -0.48 -0.35
C VAL A 138 22.30 0.36 -1.23
N ARG A 139 23.60 0.10 -1.18
CA ARG A 139 24.61 0.64 -2.10
C ARG A 139 24.92 -0.42 -3.16
N VAL A 140 24.75 -0.07 -4.43
CA VAL A 140 24.99 -0.98 -5.56
C VAL A 140 26.09 -0.41 -6.45
N PRO A 141 27.04 -1.21 -6.96
CA PRO A 141 28.08 -0.72 -7.85
C PRO A 141 27.49 -0.01 -9.07
N LEU A 142 27.94 1.23 -9.33
CA LEU A 142 27.42 2.06 -10.41
C LEU A 142 27.52 1.36 -11.76
N MET A 143 28.65 0.71 -12.02
CA MET A 143 28.87 0.04 -13.30
C MET A 143 27.96 -1.17 -13.48
N GLU A 144 27.60 -1.89 -12.41
CA GLU A 144 26.63 -2.98 -12.48
C GLU A 144 25.24 -2.46 -12.87
N CYS A 145 24.80 -1.34 -12.30
CA CYS A 145 23.54 -0.68 -12.65
C CYS A 145 23.50 -0.23 -14.13
N VAL A 146 24.61 0.32 -14.63
CA VAL A 146 24.73 0.73 -16.03
C VAL A 146 24.64 -0.47 -16.96
N MET A 147 25.35 -1.56 -16.65
CA MET A 147 25.34 -2.79 -17.46
C MET A 147 23.95 -3.44 -17.49
N LYS A 148 23.26 -3.54 -16.35
CA LYS A 148 21.87 -4.04 -16.29
C LYS A 148 20.90 -3.18 -17.11
N THR A 149 21.12 -1.86 -17.17
CA THR A 149 20.26 -0.98 -17.96
C THR A 149 20.52 -1.14 -19.46
N LYS A 150 21.79 -1.31 -19.86
CA LYS A 150 22.16 -1.58 -21.26
C LYS A 150 21.63 -2.92 -21.76
N SER A 151 21.67 -3.97 -20.94
CA SER A 151 21.18 -5.30 -21.35
C SER A 151 19.69 -5.29 -21.71
N VAL A 152 18.88 -4.45 -21.05
CA VAL A 152 17.47 -4.24 -21.43
C VAL A 152 17.37 -3.66 -22.83
N ALA A 153 18.17 -2.64 -23.15
CA ALA A 153 18.17 -2.02 -24.48
C ALA A 153 18.66 -2.99 -25.57
N GLU A 154 19.69 -3.79 -25.27
CA GLU A 154 20.21 -4.83 -26.16
C GLU A 154 19.18 -5.94 -26.42
N ALA A 155 18.51 -6.43 -25.38
CA ALA A 155 17.44 -7.41 -25.52
C ALA A 155 16.30 -6.88 -26.41
N MET A 156 15.94 -5.61 -26.25
CA MET A 156 14.92 -4.96 -27.08
C MET A 156 15.37 -4.77 -28.53
N ALA A 157 16.62 -4.36 -28.77
CA ALA A 157 17.18 -4.22 -30.12
C ALA A 157 17.23 -5.57 -30.86
N ASN A 158 17.55 -6.65 -30.14
CA ASN A 158 17.58 -8.02 -30.65
C ASN A 158 16.21 -8.70 -30.70
N LYS A 159 15.11 -7.96 -30.46
CA LYS A 159 13.72 -8.48 -30.45
C LYS A 159 13.49 -9.63 -29.45
N LYS A 160 14.30 -9.72 -28.39
CA LYS A 160 14.17 -10.69 -27.29
C LYS A 160 13.21 -10.16 -26.22
N TRP A 161 11.93 -10.12 -26.56
CA TRP A 161 10.92 -9.43 -25.75
C TRP A 161 10.75 -10.03 -24.35
N GLU A 162 10.69 -11.35 -24.23
CA GLU A 162 10.53 -12.02 -22.93
C GLU A 162 11.73 -11.77 -22.01
N GLU A 163 12.94 -11.80 -22.56
CA GLU A 163 14.16 -11.43 -21.83
C GLU A 163 14.09 -9.98 -21.33
N ALA A 164 13.64 -9.04 -22.17
CA ALA A 164 13.44 -7.65 -21.78
C ALA A 164 12.38 -7.46 -20.68
N VAL A 165 11.36 -8.32 -20.58
CA VAL A 165 10.41 -8.33 -19.44
C VAL A 165 11.15 -8.78 -18.18
N ASN A 166 11.87 -9.89 -18.28
CA ASN A 166 12.51 -10.54 -17.14
C ASN A 166 13.63 -9.67 -16.54
N LEU A 167 14.38 -8.96 -17.39
CA LEU A 167 15.41 -8.00 -16.97
C LEU A 167 14.83 -6.78 -16.21
N ARG A 168 13.54 -6.47 -16.37
CA ARG A 168 12.84 -5.43 -15.56
C ARG A 168 12.40 -5.94 -14.19
N GLY A 169 12.62 -7.22 -13.92
CA GLY A 169 12.39 -7.84 -12.62
C GLY A 169 11.04 -8.57 -12.49
N ARG A 170 10.99 -9.50 -11.53
CA ARG A 170 9.83 -10.37 -11.27
C ARG A 170 8.55 -9.60 -10.98
N SER A 171 8.65 -8.47 -10.29
CA SER A 171 7.50 -7.60 -10.00
C SER A 171 6.88 -7.05 -11.28
N PHE A 172 7.69 -6.60 -12.24
CA PHE A 172 7.19 -6.10 -13.53
C PHE A 172 6.45 -7.20 -14.31
N ALA A 173 7.06 -8.39 -14.41
CA ALA A 173 6.47 -9.54 -15.09
C ALA A 173 5.14 -9.97 -14.45
N SER A 174 5.10 -10.09 -13.12
CA SER A 174 3.90 -10.46 -12.38
C SER A 174 2.78 -9.42 -12.54
N ASN A 175 3.12 -8.11 -12.49
CA ASN A 175 2.14 -7.05 -12.71
C ASN A 175 1.53 -7.12 -14.12
N LEU A 176 2.34 -7.47 -15.12
CA LEU A 176 1.86 -7.62 -16.50
C LEU A 176 0.86 -8.77 -16.62
N ILE A 177 1.10 -9.91 -15.96
CA ILE A 177 0.19 -11.06 -15.94
C ILE A 177 -1.12 -10.68 -15.23
N THR A 178 -1.03 -10.11 -14.04
CA THR A 178 -2.19 -9.66 -13.25
C THR A 178 -3.03 -8.64 -14.03
N TYR A 179 -2.39 -7.68 -14.69
CA TYR A 179 -3.06 -6.73 -15.57
C TYR A 179 -3.81 -7.41 -16.72
N LYS A 180 -3.19 -8.38 -17.41
CA LYS A 180 -3.82 -9.11 -18.52
C LYS A 180 -5.09 -9.84 -18.09
N MET A 181 -5.07 -10.44 -16.89
CA MET A 181 -6.25 -11.09 -16.31
C MET A 181 -7.34 -10.07 -15.96
N LEU A 182 -6.97 -9.04 -15.20
CA LEU A 182 -7.94 -8.09 -14.63
C LEU A 182 -8.58 -7.15 -15.64
N THR A 183 -8.01 -6.99 -16.83
CA THR A 183 -8.54 -6.10 -17.88
C THR A 183 -9.39 -6.79 -18.93
N ARG A 184 -9.69 -8.08 -18.76
CA ARG A 184 -10.67 -8.72 -19.63
C ARG A 184 -12.07 -8.13 -19.40
N VAL A 185 -12.82 -7.99 -20.49
CA VAL A 185 -14.18 -7.46 -20.48
C VAL A 185 -15.13 -8.50 -19.89
N LYS A 186 -15.00 -9.74 -20.36
CA LYS A 186 -15.73 -10.91 -19.89
C LYS A 186 -14.77 -11.91 -19.25
N PRO A 187 -15.24 -12.74 -18.31
CA PRO A 187 -14.47 -13.89 -17.83
C PRO A 187 -14.16 -14.86 -19.01
N PRO A 188 -13.20 -15.79 -18.83
CA PRO A 188 -12.95 -16.83 -19.82
C PRO A 188 -14.21 -17.60 -20.20
N GLU A 189 -14.28 -18.08 -21.44
CA GLU A 189 -15.42 -18.86 -21.91
C GLU A 189 -15.61 -20.11 -21.05
N GLY A 190 -16.84 -20.38 -20.64
CA GLY A 190 -17.18 -21.49 -19.73
C GLY A 190 -16.85 -21.27 -18.26
N ALA A 191 -16.19 -20.17 -17.86
CA ALA A 191 -15.93 -19.87 -16.46
C ALA A 191 -17.17 -19.37 -15.70
N VAL A 192 -18.11 -18.74 -16.41
CA VAL A 192 -19.41 -18.35 -15.86
C VAL A 192 -20.55 -18.86 -16.72
N ASP A 193 -21.70 -19.10 -16.10
CA ASP A 193 -22.92 -19.46 -16.81
C ASP A 193 -23.60 -18.23 -17.46
N LYS A 194 -24.79 -18.44 -18.03
CA LYS A 194 -25.55 -17.39 -18.73
C LYS A 194 -26.06 -16.29 -17.79
N GLU A 195 -26.22 -16.59 -16.52
CA GLU A 195 -26.69 -15.67 -15.48
C GLU A 195 -25.50 -14.93 -14.81
N GLY A 196 -24.27 -15.37 -15.10
CA GLY A 196 -23.04 -14.77 -14.62
C GLY A 196 -22.53 -15.38 -13.31
N HIS A 197 -23.03 -16.55 -12.93
CA HIS A 197 -22.57 -17.33 -11.79
C HIS A 197 -21.35 -18.17 -12.18
N GLY A 198 -20.46 -18.39 -11.22
CA GLY A 198 -19.28 -19.21 -11.44
C GLY A 198 -19.65 -20.68 -11.68
N THR A 199 -19.14 -21.29 -12.76
CA THR A 199 -19.36 -22.72 -13.09
C THR A 199 -18.44 -23.67 -12.31
N GLY A 200 -17.46 -23.11 -11.60
CA GLY A 200 -16.44 -23.79 -10.84
C GLY A 200 -16.97 -24.40 -9.55
N LYS A 201 -16.12 -25.24 -8.94
CA LYS A 201 -16.52 -26.14 -7.84
C LYS A 201 -16.64 -25.44 -6.48
N PHE A 202 -16.00 -24.28 -6.31
CA PHE A 202 -15.81 -23.70 -4.98
C PHE A 202 -16.54 -22.37 -4.78
N ARG A 203 -17.01 -22.14 -3.55
CA ARG A 203 -17.61 -20.89 -3.06
C ARG A 203 -16.65 -20.23 -2.08
N LEU A 204 -16.11 -19.08 -2.48
CA LEU A 204 -15.12 -18.33 -1.71
C LEU A 204 -15.75 -17.03 -1.22
N ALA A 205 -15.46 -16.61 0.00
CA ALA A 205 -16.01 -15.39 0.58
C ALA A 205 -14.96 -14.31 0.79
N ILE A 206 -15.38 -13.05 0.72
CA ILE A 206 -14.60 -11.89 1.10
C ILE A 206 -15.42 -10.95 1.97
N MET A 207 -14.79 -10.41 3.02
CA MET A 207 -15.41 -9.43 3.92
C MET A 207 -14.42 -8.34 4.34
N HIS A 208 -14.94 -7.25 4.89
CA HIS A 208 -14.14 -6.22 5.56
C HIS A 208 -14.39 -6.20 7.06
N VAL A 209 -13.31 -6.05 7.83
CA VAL A 209 -13.36 -5.99 9.30
C VAL A 209 -12.40 -4.89 9.79
N GLY A 210 -12.92 -3.94 10.56
CA GLY A 210 -12.18 -2.79 11.07
C GLY A 210 -12.69 -1.46 10.54
N ALA A 211 -11.83 -0.43 10.57
CA ALA A 211 -12.13 0.88 10.01
C ALA A 211 -11.94 0.89 8.48
N PRO A 212 -12.72 1.69 7.73
CA PRO A 212 -12.55 1.79 6.28
C PRO A 212 -11.23 2.47 5.95
N CYS A 213 -10.58 2.02 4.87
CA CYS A 213 -9.42 2.69 4.31
C CYS A 213 -9.41 2.56 2.78
N CYS A 214 -8.67 3.47 2.15
CA CYS A 214 -8.45 3.44 0.71
C CYS A 214 -7.74 2.14 0.28
N GLY A 215 -8.21 1.53 -0.81
CA GLY A 215 -7.64 0.29 -1.36
C GLY A 215 -8.47 -0.97 -1.08
N MET A 216 -9.39 -0.96 -0.12
CA MET A 216 -10.29 -2.09 0.17
C MET A 216 -11.13 -2.51 -1.05
N ASN A 217 -11.69 -1.55 -1.78
CA ASN A 217 -12.45 -1.83 -3.00
C ASN A 217 -11.59 -2.42 -4.13
N ALA A 218 -10.30 -2.07 -4.19
CA ALA A 218 -9.36 -2.67 -5.14
C ALA A 218 -9.08 -4.15 -4.82
N VAL A 219 -9.03 -4.49 -3.52
CA VAL A 219 -8.92 -5.87 -3.04
C VAL A 219 -10.14 -6.69 -3.48
N VAL A 220 -11.35 -6.22 -3.16
CA VAL A 220 -12.59 -6.93 -3.51
C VAL A 220 -12.66 -7.20 -5.00
N ARG A 221 -12.44 -6.15 -5.81
CA ARG A 221 -12.48 -6.28 -7.26
C ARG A 221 -11.48 -7.31 -7.78
N SER A 222 -10.23 -7.24 -7.33
CA SER A 222 -9.17 -8.10 -7.83
C SER A 222 -9.39 -9.55 -7.40
N PHE A 223 -9.85 -9.77 -6.17
CA PHE A 223 -10.21 -11.09 -5.65
C PHE A 223 -11.37 -11.71 -6.45
N VAL A 224 -12.48 -10.97 -6.60
CA VAL A 224 -13.66 -11.42 -7.36
C VAL A 224 -13.26 -11.83 -8.78
N ARG A 225 -12.53 -10.96 -9.49
CA ARG A 225 -12.09 -11.25 -10.86
C ARG A 225 -11.10 -12.42 -10.93
N ALA A 226 -10.18 -12.55 -9.99
CA ALA A 226 -9.21 -13.64 -9.99
C ALA A 226 -9.88 -15.01 -9.76
N CYS A 227 -10.83 -15.09 -8.83
CA CYS A 227 -11.55 -16.32 -8.54
C CYS A 227 -12.51 -16.72 -9.68
N MET A 228 -13.29 -15.75 -10.20
CA MET A 228 -14.19 -15.99 -11.33
C MET A 228 -13.44 -16.29 -12.64
N PHE A 229 -12.19 -15.82 -12.79
CA PHE A 229 -11.35 -16.21 -13.92
C PHE A 229 -11.09 -17.71 -13.96
N GLN A 230 -11.09 -18.38 -12.79
CA GLN A 230 -11.01 -19.85 -12.67
C GLN A 230 -12.40 -20.51 -12.55
N GLY A 231 -13.47 -19.74 -12.75
CA GLY A 231 -14.85 -20.16 -12.68
C GLY A 231 -15.46 -20.26 -11.29
N ASN A 232 -14.75 -19.95 -10.21
CA ASN A 232 -15.28 -20.11 -8.86
C ASN A 232 -16.32 -19.04 -8.50
N THR A 233 -17.24 -19.40 -7.62
CA THR A 233 -18.25 -18.49 -7.08
C THR A 233 -17.66 -17.64 -5.97
N VAL A 234 -17.96 -16.34 -5.95
CA VAL A 234 -17.46 -15.41 -4.93
C VAL A 234 -18.61 -14.76 -4.18
N LEU A 235 -18.53 -14.76 -2.85
CA LEU A 235 -19.49 -14.17 -1.94
C LEU A 235 -18.90 -12.90 -1.31
N GLY A 236 -19.56 -11.77 -1.47
CA GLY A 236 -19.31 -10.55 -0.74
C GLY A 236 -20.15 -10.53 0.52
N ILE A 237 -19.50 -10.50 1.68
CA ILE A 237 -20.18 -10.39 2.96
C ILE A 237 -20.16 -8.91 3.36
N HIS A 238 -21.36 -8.33 3.45
CA HIS A 238 -21.50 -6.92 3.78
C HIS A 238 -21.38 -6.69 5.29
N ASP A 239 -20.91 -5.52 5.71
CA ASP A 239 -20.80 -5.08 7.10
C ASP A 239 -20.09 -6.06 8.06
N GLY A 240 -19.13 -6.84 7.54
CA GLY A 240 -18.33 -7.78 8.32
C GLY A 240 -19.18 -8.87 8.99
N PHE A 241 -18.86 -9.20 10.25
CA PHE A 241 -19.60 -10.24 10.97
C PHE A 241 -21.05 -9.85 11.27
N ASP A 242 -21.36 -8.56 11.48
CA ASP A 242 -22.73 -8.11 11.73
C ASP A 242 -23.66 -8.39 10.54
N GLY A 243 -23.19 -8.09 9.33
CA GLY A 243 -23.96 -8.38 8.13
C GLY A 243 -23.98 -9.87 7.80
N LEU A 244 -22.90 -10.62 8.08
CA LEU A 244 -22.94 -12.09 8.01
C LEU A 244 -24.06 -12.68 8.87
N LEU A 245 -24.15 -12.26 10.14
CA LEU A 245 -25.18 -12.72 11.07
C LEU A 245 -26.59 -12.36 10.58
N SER A 246 -26.73 -11.19 9.96
CA SER A 246 -27.99 -10.71 9.38
C SER A 246 -28.34 -11.37 8.04
N GLY A 247 -27.48 -12.25 7.52
CA GLY A 247 -27.64 -12.89 6.22
C GLY A 247 -27.38 -11.96 5.02
N ASN A 248 -26.72 -10.82 5.23
CA ASN A 248 -26.33 -9.87 4.18
C ASN A 248 -25.10 -10.36 3.42
N VAL A 249 -25.28 -11.48 2.72
CA VAL A 249 -24.26 -12.16 1.91
C VAL A 249 -24.73 -12.17 0.47
N GLN A 250 -23.94 -11.57 -0.41
CA GLN A 250 -24.28 -11.39 -1.81
C GLN A 250 -23.31 -12.21 -2.68
N GLU A 251 -23.84 -12.84 -3.73
CA GLU A 251 -22.99 -13.40 -4.78
C GLU A 251 -22.49 -12.31 -5.72
N MET A 252 -21.18 -12.21 -5.90
CA MET A 252 -20.53 -11.13 -6.63
C MET A 252 -20.38 -11.49 -8.11
N HIS A 253 -20.68 -10.52 -8.99
CA HIS A 253 -20.52 -10.71 -10.44
C HIS A 253 -19.34 -9.94 -11.03
N TRP A 254 -18.82 -10.44 -12.16
CA TRP A 254 -17.64 -9.90 -12.85
C TRP A 254 -17.78 -8.40 -13.22
N ALA A 255 -18.97 -8.02 -13.68
CA ALA A 255 -19.29 -6.66 -14.11
C ALA A 255 -19.56 -5.72 -12.93
N GLU A 256 -20.07 -6.24 -11.81
CA GLU A 256 -20.47 -5.45 -10.64
C GLU A 256 -19.28 -4.73 -9.99
N VAL A 257 -18.13 -5.41 -9.90
CA VAL A 257 -16.90 -4.85 -9.33
C VAL A 257 -16.12 -3.98 -10.32
N ALA A 258 -16.68 -3.68 -11.50
CA ALA A 258 -16.05 -2.79 -12.47
C ALA A 258 -15.94 -1.37 -11.89
N GLY A 259 -14.78 -0.73 -12.04
CA GLY A 259 -14.54 0.64 -11.56
C GLY A 259 -14.24 0.78 -10.06
N TRP A 260 -14.43 -0.27 -9.25
CA TRP A 260 -14.19 -0.24 -7.79
C TRP A 260 -12.73 0.07 -7.43
N VAL A 261 -11.76 -0.28 -8.29
CA VAL A 261 -10.32 -0.07 -8.06
C VAL A 261 -9.96 1.39 -7.74
N GLY A 262 -10.68 2.36 -8.30
CA GLY A 262 -10.38 3.78 -8.12
C GLY A 262 -11.16 4.44 -7.00
N GLN A 263 -12.04 3.72 -6.30
CA GLN A 263 -12.97 4.27 -5.33
C GLN A 263 -12.42 4.16 -3.90
N GLY A 264 -12.53 5.24 -3.13
CA GLY A 264 -12.26 5.24 -1.69
C GLY A 264 -13.34 4.52 -0.89
N GLY A 265 -13.15 4.44 0.43
CA GLY A 265 -14.08 3.76 1.33
C GLY A 265 -14.11 2.23 1.15
N ALA A 266 -15.21 1.62 1.59
CA ALA A 266 -15.41 0.18 1.64
C ALA A 266 -16.84 -0.16 1.19
N PHE A 267 -17.04 -0.58 -0.06
CA PHE A 267 -18.37 -0.79 -0.65
C PHE A 267 -19.13 -1.99 -0.06
N LEU A 268 -18.42 -3.00 0.44
CA LEU A 268 -19.04 -4.05 1.25
C LEU A 268 -19.42 -3.55 2.65
N GLY A 269 -19.14 -2.30 3.03
CA GLY A 269 -19.25 -1.87 4.42
C GLY A 269 -18.21 -2.55 5.31
N THR A 270 -18.03 -2.06 6.53
CA THR A 270 -17.08 -2.64 7.49
C THR A 270 -17.48 -2.30 8.92
N LYS A 271 -17.29 -3.25 9.84
CA LYS A 271 -17.56 -3.12 11.27
C LYS A 271 -16.39 -3.70 12.07
N ARG A 272 -16.34 -3.40 13.38
CA ARG A 272 -15.25 -3.82 14.28
C ARG A 272 -15.59 -5.06 15.12
N THR A 273 -16.76 -5.66 14.89
CA THR A 273 -17.24 -6.83 15.62
C THR A 273 -16.30 -8.01 15.40
N LEU A 274 -16.04 -8.76 16.48
CA LEU A 274 -15.17 -9.93 16.47
C LEU A 274 -16.01 -11.21 16.63
N PRO A 275 -15.55 -12.35 16.09
CA PRO A 275 -16.32 -13.59 16.10
C PRO A 275 -16.35 -14.34 17.44
N ALA A 276 -15.48 -14.04 18.41
CA ALA A 276 -15.36 -14.80 19.67
C ALA A 276 -16.70 -15.03 20.39
N ASP A 277 -17.49 -13.98 20.61
CA ASP A 277 -18.75 -14.06 21.38
C ASP A 277 -19.95 -14.55 20.54
N ILE A 278 -19.75 -14.77 19.24
CA ILE A 278 -20.80 -15.08 18.26
C ILE A 278 -20.43 -16.29 17.37
N MET A 279 -19.45 -17.08 17.79
CA MET A 279 -18.82 -18.11 16.95
C MET A 279 -19.82 -19.13 16.40
N ASP A 280 -20.75 -19.61 17.23
CA ASP A 280 -21.80 -20.56 16.83
C ASP A 280 -22.63 -20.04 15.65
N LYS A 281 -23.02 -18.76 15.72
CA LYS A 281 -23.83 -18.13 14.67
C LYS A 281 -23.02 -17.86 13.40
N VAL A 282 -21.73 -17.52 13.53
CA VAL A 282 -20.82 -17.37 12.39
C VAL A 282 -20.68 -18.71 11.65
N VAL A 283 -20.47 -19.80 12.40
CA VAL A 283 -20.35 -21.16 11.86
C VAL A 283 -21.64 -21.61 11.18
N GLU A 284 -22.80 -21.30 11.75
CA GLU A 284 -24.10 -21.57 11.12
C GLU A 284 -24.21 -20.90 9.74
N GLN A 285 -23.80 -19.62 9.64
CA GLN A 285 -23.81 -18.89 8.37
C GLN A 285 -22.78 -19.46 7.36
N PHE A 286 -21.60 -19.86 7.81
CA PHE A 286 -20.60 -20.51 6.95
C PHE A 286 -21.15 -21.81 6.35
N ARG A 287 -21.85 -22.61 7.17
CA ARG A 287 -22.54 -23.83 6.72
C ARG A 287 -23.65 -23.50 5.72
N LYS A 288 -24.52 -22.53 6.05
CA LYS A 288 -25.66 -22.11 5.22
C LYS A 288 -25.21 -21.64 3.83
N HIS A 289 -24.16 -20.82 3.76
CA HIS A 289 -23.64 -20.26 2.52
C HIS A 289 -22.58 -21.15 1.84
N LYS A 290 -22.24 -22.30 2.46
CA LYS A 290 -21.25 -23.28 2.00
C LYS A 290 -19.89 -22.63 1.69
N ILE A 291 -19.41 -21.78 2.59
CA ILE A 291 -18.14 -21.06 2.42
C ILE A 291 -16.98 -22.06 2.54
N GLN A 292 -16.14 -22.14 1.52
CA GLN A 292 -15.01 -23.08 1.44
C GLN A 292 -13.65 -22.39 1.49
N GLY A 293 -13.61 -21.07 1.48
CA GLY A 293 -12.40 -20.28 1.66
C GLY A 293 -12.77 -18.83 1.95
N LEU A 294 -11.96 -18.13 2.75
CA LEU A 294 -12.30 -16.80 3.25
C LEU A 294 -11.13 -15.82 3.12
N VAL A 295 -11.42 -14.64 2.59
CA VAL A 295 -10.54 -13.46 2.65
C VAL A 295 -11.13 -12.43 3.61
N VAL A 296 -10.36 -12.00 4.60
CA VAL A 296 -10.72 -10.90 5.49
C VAL A 296 -9.77 -9.74 5.23
N ALA A 297 -10.27 -8.67 4.61
CA ALA A 297 -9.47 -7.47 4.37
C ALA A 297 -9.75 -6.43 5.46
N GLY A 298 -8.73 -6.04 6.21
CA GLY A 298 -8.96 -5.16 7.35
C GLY A 298 -7.78 -4.96 8.27
N GLY A 299 -8.04 -4.24 9.37
CA GLY A 299 -7.00 -3.83 10.32
C GLY A 299 -6.70 -4.90 11.36
N PHE A 300 -6.36 -4.45 12.57
CA PHE A 300 -6.07 -5.35 13.69
C PHE A 300 -7.26 -6.27 14.03
N GLU A 301 -8.49 -5.79 13.93
CA GLU A 301 -9.69 -6.62 14.13
C GLU A 301 -9.80 -7.75 13.12
N ALA A 302 -9.39 -7.56 11.86
CA ALA A 302 -9.37 -8.62 10.86
C ALA A 302 -8.36 -9.72 11.22
N TYR A 303 -7.15 -9.32 11.60
CA TYR A 303 -6.14 -10.25 12.12
C TYR A 303 -6.66 -11.04 13.32
N HIS A 304 -7.19 -10.33 14.31
CA HIS A 304 -7.69 -10.95 15.54
C HIS A 304 -8.88 -11.88 15.27
N SER A 305 -9.78 -11.51 14.34
CA SER A 305 -10.92 -12.35 13.96
C SER A 305 -10.49 -13.67 13.35
N VAL A 306 -9.53 -13.65 12.41
CA VAL A 306 -9.03 -14.89 11.81
C VAL A 306 -8.24 -15.72 12.81
N LEU A 307 -7.49 -15.09 13.72
CA LEU A 307 -6.84 -15.79 14.84
C LEU A 307 -7.87 -16.53 15.71
N GLN A 308 -8.94 -15.84 16.13
CA GLN A 308 -10.02 -16.44 16.93
C GLN A 308 -10.71 -17.60 16.21
N MET A 309 -11.00 -17.46 14.92
CA MET A 309 -11.58 -18.56 14.13
C MET A 309 -10.60 -19.74 13.97
N ALA A 310 -9.32 -19.45 13.76
CA ALA A 310 -8.30 -20.48 13.56
C ALA A 310 -8.05 -21.30 14.85
N ASP A 311 -8.09 -20.66 16.03
CA ASP A 311 -7.99 -21.34 17.33
C ASP A 311 -9.18 -22.27 17.60
N GLN A 312 -10.33 -21.98 16.99
CA GLN A 312 -11.59 -22.70 17.20
C GLN A 312 -11.85 -23.83 16.18
N ARG A 313 -10.89 -24.12 15.29
CA ARG A 313 -10.99 -25.19 14.28
C ARG A 313 -11.19 -26.60 14.86
N ASN A 314 -10.71 -26.85 16.08
CA ASN A 314 -10.92 -28.15 16.74
C ASN A 314 -12.37 -28.36 17.18
N GLN A 315 -13.08 -27.28 17.47
CA GLN A 315 -14.48 -27.31 17.92
C GLN A 315 -15.46 -27.23 16.73
N TYR A 316 -15.13 -26.44 15.70
CA TYR A 316 -16.01 -26.20 14.57
C TYR A 316 -15.37 -26.63 13.24
N PRO A 317 -15.80 -27.77 12.66
CA PRO A 317 -15.31 -28.25 11.36
C PRO A 317 -15.52 -27.24 10.22
N GLU A 318 -16.53 -26.38 10.29
CA GLU A 318 -16.82 -25.34 9.28
C GLU A 318 -15.72 -24.26 9.20
N LEU A 319 -14.92 -24.10 10.26
CA LEU A 319 -13.77 -23.19 10.27
C LEU A 319 -12.51 -23.84 9.69
N CYS A 320 -12.55 -25.14 9.39
CA CYS A 320 -11.46 -25.88 8.74
C CYS A 320 -11.42 -25.60 7.24
N ILE A 321 -11.47 -24.32 6.86
CA ILE A 321 -11.30 -23.80 5.51
C ILE A 321 -10.04 -22.94 5.47
N PRO A 322 -9.40 -22.74 4.31
CA PRO A 322 -8.30 -21.81 4.21
C PRO A 322 -8.81 -20.38 4.39
N MET A 323 -8.10 -19.62 5.21
CA MET A 323 -8.43 -18.24 5.58
C MET A 323 -7.21 -17.36 5.36
N ILE A 324 -7.42 -16.18 4.81
CA ILE A 324 -6.35 -15.21 4.56
C ILE A 324 -6.74 -13.81 5.00
N VAL A 325 -5.86 -13.17 5.77
CA VAL A 325 -5.97 -11.77 6.16
C VAL A 325 -5.19 -10.92 5.17
N ILE A 326 -5.83 -9.89 4.62
CA ILE A 326 -5.16 -8.83 3.85
C ILE A 326 -5.13 -7.56 4.73
N PRO A 327 -3.96 -7.14 5.23
CA PRO A 327 -3.84 -5.98 6.10
C PRO A 327 -4.31 -4.69 5.41
N ALA A 328 -5.34 -4.05 5.96
CA ALA A 328 -5.96 -2.83 5.46
C ALA A 328 -6.35 -1.90 6.62
N THR A 329 -5.56 -0.87 6.82
CA THR A 329 -5.71 0.15 7.87
C THR A 329 -4.79 1.32 7.55
N ILE A 330 -5.20 2.55 7.84
CA ILE A 330 -4.32 3.72 7.70
C ILE A 330 -3.16 3.69 8.70
N SER A 331 -3.35 3.03 9.84
CA SER A 331 -2.43 3.09 10.98
C SER A 331 -1.16 2.25 10.81
N ASN A 332 -1.15 1.33 9.85
CA ASN A 332 -0.07 0.36 9.66
C ASN A 332 0.30 -0.42 10.93
N ASN A 333 -0.73 -0.85 11.69
CA ASN A 333 -0.59 -1.46 13.01
C ASN A 333 -0.89 -2.97 13.03
N VAL A 334 -0.84 -3.63 11.87
CA VAL A 334 -1.10 -5.07 11.77
C VAL A 334 0.23 -5.83 11.77
N PRO A 335 0.41 -6.87 12.61
CA PRO A 335 1.64 -7.67 12.62
C PRO A 335 1.85 -8.43 11.31
N GLY A 336 3.11 -8.80 11.03
CA GLY A 336 3.46 -9.64 9.87
C GLY A 336 3.53 -8.91 8.52
N THR A 337 3.42 -7.58 8.48
CA THR A 337 3.59 -6.77 7.25
C THR A 337 4.30 -5.45 7.54
N ASP A 338 5.13 -4.99 6.60
CA ASP A 338 5.73 -3.65 6.66
C ASP A 338 4.73 -2.56 6.23
N PHE A 339 3.74 -2.94 5.41
CA PHE A 339 2.76 -2.03 4.84
C PHE A 339 1.35 -2.64 4.85
N SER A 340 0.39 -1.90 5.40
CA SER A 340 -1.05 -2.12 5.23
C SER A 340 -1.63 -1.24 4.13
N LEU A 341 -2.71 -1.71 3.52
CA LEU A 341 -3.47 -0.90 2.57
C LEU A 341 -4.08 0.32 3.24
N GLY A 342 -4.05 1.43 2.52
CA GLY A 342 -4.58 2.73 2.94
C GLY A 342 -3.56 3.59 3.66
N SER A 343 -2.43 3.03 4.07
CA SER A 343 -1.38 3.76 4.80
C SER A 343 -0.67 4.77 3.89
N ASP A 344 -0.37 4.44 2.63
CA ASP A 344 0.22 5.39 1.68
C ASP A 344 -0.75 6.52 1.32
N THR A 345 -2.03 6.21 1.10
CA THR A 345 -3.06 7.24 0.89
C THR A 345 -3.11 8.20 2.07
N ALA A 346 -3.15 7.67 3.29
CA ALA A 346 -3.17 8.49 4.50
C ALA A 346 -1.92 9.37 4.65
N LEU A 347 -0.73 8.82 4.37
CA LEU A 347 0.51 9.59 4.39
C LEU A 347 0.50 10.74 3.39
N ASN A 348 -0.01 10.52 2.17
CA ASN A 348 -0.11 11.59 1.17
C ASN A 348 -1.09 12.68 1.61
N GLU A 349 -2.26 12.31 2.15
CA GLU A 349 -3.24 13.28 2.68
C GLU A 349 -2.64 14.09 3.83
N ILE A 350 -1.99 13.45 4.80
CA ILE A 350 -1.34 14.16 5.92
C ILE A 350 -0.24 15.09 5.41
N THR A 351 0.60 14.60 4.49
CA THR A 351 1.71 15.38 3.92
C THR A 351 1.20 16.61 3.17
N GLU A 352 0.14 16.47 2.37
CA GLU A 352 -0.46 17.58 1.64
C GLU A 352 -1.10 18.59 2.60
N ILE A 353 -1.77 18.14 3.65
CA ILE A 353 -2.30 19.04 4.69
C ILE A 353 -1.17 19.76 5.41
N CYS A 354 -0.08 19.08 5.77
CA CYS A 354 1.12 19.69 6.34
C CYS A 354 1.71 20.76 5.42
N ASP A 355 1.77 20.52 4.11
CA ASP A 355 2.24 21.53 3.14
C ASP A 355 1.35 22.78 3.13
N ARG A 356 0.02 22.61 3.12
CA ARG A 356 -0.94 23.73 3.16
C ARG A 356 -0.84 24.51 4.48
N ILE A 357 -0.71 23.80 5.60
CA ILE A 357 -0.49 24.41 6.92
C ILE A 357 0.82 25.20 6.93
N ARG A 358 1.88 24.63 6.37
CA ARG A 358 3.20 25.27 6.28
C ARG A 358 3.15 26.54 5.44
N GLN A 359 2.41 26.55 4.34
CA GLN A 359 2.17 27.74 3.52
C GLN A 359 1.43 28.83 4.32
N SER A 360 0.43 28.46 5.13
CA SER A 360 -0.24 29.39 6.04
C SER A 360 0.72 29.97 7.09
N ALA A 361 1.60 29.14 7.67
CA ALA A 361 2.61 29.60 8.63
C ALA A 361 3.57 30.63 8.01
N GLN A 362 4.04 30.38 6.78
CA GLN A 362 4.92 31.30 6.04
C GLN A 362 4.26 32.67 5.81
N GLY A 363 2.96 32.69 5.51
CA GLY A 363 2.22 33.93 5.29
C GLY A 363 2.07 34.81 6.55
N THR A 364 2.22 34.24 7.75
CA THR A 364 1.93 34.97 9.00
C THR A 364 3.13 35.22 9.93
N LYS A 365 4.37 34.91 9.50
CA LYS A 365 5.65 35.02 10.25
C LYS A 365 5.61 34.56 11.72
N ARG A 366 6.48 33.60 12.07
CA ARG A 366 6.69 33.08 13.43
C ARG A 366 5.47 32.35 13.99
N ARG A 367 5.12 31.23 13.33
CA ARG A 367 4.00 30.37 13.74
C ARG A 367 4.40 28.90 13.83
N VAL A 368 3.96 28.25 14.90
CA VAL A 368 4.08 26.81 15.13
C VAL A 368 2.72 26.15 15.00
N PHE A 369 2.66 25.02 14.30
CA PHE A 369 1.47 24.17 14.24
C PHE A 369 1.72 22.84 14.94
N VAL A 370 0.82 22.46 15.85
CA VAL A 370 0.72 21.13 16.43
C VAL A 370 -0.36 20.37 15.68
N VAL A 371 0.03 19.34 14.94
CA VAL A 371 -0.85 18.56 14.07
C VAL A 371 -1.05 17.17 14.67
N GLU A 372 -2.29 16.84 15.00
CA GLU A 372 -2.67 15.51 15.48
C GLU A 372 -3.00 14.57 14.32
N THR A 373 -2.32 13.44 14.30
CA THR A 373 -2.51 12.33 13.36
C THR A 373 -3.20 11.16 14.04
N MET A 374 -3.95 10.39 13.27
CA MET A 374 -4.51 9.11 13.73
C MET A 374 -3.40 8.06 13.83
N GLY A 375 -3.76 6.86 14.30
CA GLY A 375 -2.87 5.70 14.27
C GLY A 375 -3.09 4.73 15.43
N GLY A 376 -4.06 5.01 16.30
CA GLY A 376 -4.12 4.39 17.62
C GLY A 376 -2.78 4.58 18.32
N TYR A 377 -2.25 3.49 18.89
CA TYR A 377 -0.93 3.45 19.52
C TYR A 377 0.24 3.28 18.53
N CYS A 378 -0.01 3.28 17.22
CA CYS A 378 1.02 3.18 16.19
C CYS A 378 1.41 4.57 15.66
N GLY A 379 2.64 4.99 15.94
CA GLY A 379 3.24 6.27 15.53
C GLY A 379 3.66 6.36 14.06
N TYR A 380 3.32 5.37 13.23
CA TYR A 380 3.75 5.28 11.82
C TYR A 380 3.38 6.54 11.03
N LEU A 381 2.11 6.96 11.11
CA LEU A 381 1.61 8.12 10.39
C LEU A 381 2.30 9.39 10.85
N ALA A 382 2.39 9.63 12.17
CA ALA A 382 3.07 10.80 12.74
C ALA A 382 4.54 10.87 12.30
N THR A 383 5.25 9.74 12.32
CA THR A 383 6.68 9.69 12.00
C THR A 383 6.94 9.87 10.51
N LEU A 384 6.31 9.07 9.64
CA LEU A 384 6.61 9.15 8.21
C LEU A 384 6.07 10.43 7.57
N SER A 385 4.89 10.91 7.99
CA SER A 385 4.41 12.21 7.52
C SER A 385 5.21 13.37 8.12
N GLY A 386 5.75 13.22 9.34
CA GLY A 386 6.68 14.18 9.92
C GLY A 386 7.97 14.28 9.11
N LEU A 387 8.55 13.14 8.73
CA LEU A 387 9.73 13.10 7.86
C LEU A 387 9.43 13.68 6.47
N ALA A 388 8.30 13.30 5.85
CA ALA A 388 7.87 13.81 4.54
C ALA A 388 7.52 15.31 4.56
N GLY A 389 6.94 15.79 5.65
CA GLY A 389 6.52 17.17 5.85
C GLY A 389 7.63 18.09 6.34
N GLY A 390 8.79 17.53 6.75
CA GLY A 390 9.87 18.27 7.39
C GLY A 390 9.42 18.86 8.72
N ALA A 391 8.82 18.02 9.57
CA ALA A 391 8.44 18.34 10.93
C ALA A 391 9.69 18.50 11.82
N ASP A 392 9.56 19.39 12.79
CA ASP A 392 10.60 19.68 13.78
C ASP A 392 10.63 18.63 14.88
N ALA A 393 9.45 18.12 15.26
CA ALA A 393 9.30 17.00 16.18
C ALA A 393 8.07 16.18 15.83
N ALA A 394 8.08 14.92 16.24
CA ALA A 394 6.94 14.02 16.12
C ALA A 394 6.79 13.20 17.40
N TYR A 395 5.69 13.33 18.13
CA TYR A 395 5.43 12.60 19.37
C TYR A 395 4.60 11.34 19.11
N ILE A 396 5.09 10.19 19.57
CA ILE A 396 4.51 8.87 19.34
C ILE A 396 4.44 8.06 20.63
N PHE A 397 3.70 6.95 20.61
CA PHE A 397 3.54 6.11 21.79
C PHE A 397 4.77 5.23 22.04
N GLU A 398 5.40 4.77 20.97
CA GLU A 398 6.54 3.85 21.00
C GLU A 398 7.78 4.47 21.65
N GLU A 399 7.88 5.80 21.64
CA GLU A 399 9.02 6.56 22.14
C GLU A 399 8.55 7.39 23.34
N HIS A 400 8.98 7.00 24.54
CA HIS A 400 8.61 7.74 25.74
C HIS A 400 9.21 9.16 25.72
N PHE A 401 8.38 10.14 26.07
CA PHE A 401 8.78 11.54 26.22
C PHE A 401 8.18 12.13 27.49
N SER A 402 8.92 13.06 28.09
CA SER A 402 8.57 13.74 29.32
C SER A 402 8.31 15.23 29.08
N ILE A 403 7.84 15.92 30.11
CA ILE A 403 7.71 17.39 30.05
C ILE A 403 9.05 18.09 29.77
N LYS A 404 10.19 17.51 30.20
CA LYS A 404 11.52 18.07 29.95
C LYS A 404 11.85 18.05 28.46
N ASP A 405 11.48 16.96 27.77
CA ASP A 405 11.71 16.82 26.33
C ASP A 405 10.84 17.81 25.55
N LEU A 406 9.56 17.95 25.94
CA LEU A 406 8.66 18.94 25.33
C LEU A 406 9.18 20.37 25.50
N ILE A 407 9.66 20.72 26.69
CA ILE A 407 10.27 22.04 26.96
C ILE A 407 11.54 22.22 26.11
N GLY A 408 12.37 21.19 25.98
CA GLY A 408 13.54 21.19 25.12
C GLY A 408 13.18 21.51 23.65
N ASP A 409 12.13 20.88 23.13
CA ASP A 409 11.64 21.15 21.77
C ASP A 409 11.08 22.56 21.61
N VAL A 410 10.47 23.15 22.66
CA VAL A 410 10.05 24.55 22.63
C VAL A 410 11.25 25.49 22.54
N TYR A 411 12.29 25.28 23.36
CA TYR A 411 13.51 26.10 23.30
C TYR A 411 14.23 25.96 21.96
N HIS A 412 14.26 24.76 21.42
CA HIS A 412 14.73 24.49 20.07
C HIS A 412 13.96 25.31 19.03
N MET A 413 12.63 25.33 19.13
CA MET A 413 11.76 26.11 18.24
C MET A 413 12.01 27.61 18.37
N GLN A 414 12.19 28.13 19.60
CA GLN A 414 12.52 29.54 19.83
C GLN A 414 13.85 29.92 19.17
N ALA A 415 14.90 29.11 19.36
CA ALA A 415 16.21 29.33 18.74
C ALA A 415 16.11 29.34 17.20
N LYS A 416 15.38 28.38 16.64
CA LYS A 416 15.11 28.28 15.20
C LYS A 416 14.41 29.53 14.65
N MET A 417 13.46 30.11 15.40
CA MET A 417 12.75 31.33 15.01
C MET A 417 13.62 32.58 15.09
N ALA A 418 14.57 32.63 16.03
CA ALA A 418 15.55 33.70 16.16
C ALA A 418 16.53 33.72 14.97
N GLU A 419 16.88 32.54 14.43
CA GLU A 419 17.79 32.37 13.28
C GLU A 419 17.13 32.60 11.91
N GLY A 420 15.89 33.12 11.89
CA GLY A 420 15.19 33.55 10.67
C GLY A 420 14.25 32.52 10.06
N ILE A 421 14.19 31.28 10.59
CA ILE A 421 13.19 30.30 10.15
C ILE A 421 11.87 30.54 10.90
N SER A 422 10.97 31.26 10.25
CA SER A 422 9.73 31.76 10.86
C SER A 422 8.56 30.75 10.90
N ARG A 423 8.85 29.44 10.90
CA ARG A 423 7.83 28.37 10.90
C ARG A 423 8.23 27.16 11.75
N GLY A 424 7.25 26.58 12.44
CA GLY A 424 7.37 25.33 13.19
C GLY A 424 6.25 24.35 12.82
N LEU A 425 6.60 23.07 12.76
CA LEU A 425 5.64 21.98 12.52
C LEU A 425 5.91 20.83 13.48
N ILE A 426 4.93 20.50 14.31
CA ILE A 426 4.99 19.45 15.32
C ILE A 426 3.91 18.44 14.99
N LEU A 427 4.28 17.17 14.86
CA LEU A 427 3.33 16.07 14.65
C LEU A 427 3.10 15.35 15.97
N ARG A 428 1.87 14.91 16.22
CA ARG A 428 1.54 14.10 17.39
C ARG A 428 0.60 12.98 16.98
N ASN A 429 0.92 11.74 17.34
CA ASN A 429 -0.02 10.64 17.24
C ASN A 429 -1.10 10.76 18.34
N GLU A 430 -2.35 10.41 18.01
CA GLU A 430 -3.52 10.58 18.88
C GLU A 430 -3.40 9.88 20.25
N MET A 431 -2.68 8.75 20.33
CA MET A 431 -2.44 7.99 21.57
C MET A 431 -0.98 8.08 22.06
N ALA A 432 -0.21 9.06 21.59
CA ALA A 432 1.20 9.22 21.99
C ALA A 432 1.39 9.28 23.51
N ASN A 433 0.49 9.97 24.20
CA ASN A 433 0.41 10.01 25.67
C ASN A 433 -1.00 10.45 26.09
N SER A 434 -1.53 9.90 27.18
CA SER A 434 -2.86 10.22 27.70
C SER A 434 -2.95 11.60 28.35
N ASN A 435 -1.86 12.09 28.94
CA ASN A 435 -1.80 13.36 29.66
C ASN A 435 -1.25 14.49 28.78
N TYR A 436 -0.24 14.19 27.95
CA TYR A 436 0.33 15.14 26.99
C TYR A 436 -0.51 15.15 25.70
N THR A 437 -1.74 15.65 25.84
CA THR A 437 -2.69 15.79 24.74
C THR A 437 -2.27 16.90 23.77
N THR A 438 -2.86 16.93 22.57
CA THR A 438 -2.69 18.03 21.62
C THR A 438 -3.02 19.40 22.24
N ASP A 439 -4.02 19.45 23.13
CA ASP A 439 -4.37 20.69 23.82
C ASP A 439 -3.32 21.10 24.85
N PHE A 440 -2.78 20.14 25.60
CA PHE A 440 -1.68 20.38 26.53
C PHE A 440 -0.45 20.93 25.81
N ILE A 441 0.01 20.23 24.75
CA ILE A 441 1.18 20.65 23.97
C ILE A 441 0.95 22.03 23.34
N PHE A 442 -0.25 22.28 22.81
CA PHE A 442 -0.64 23.59 22.29
C PHE A 442 -0.51 24.70 23.35
N ARG A 443 -1.04 24.49 24.56
CA ARG A 443 -0.95 25.48 25.64
C ARG A 443 0.48 25.70 26.10
N LEU A 444 1.25 24.62 26.27
CA LEU A 444 2.67 24.69 26.62
C LEU A 444 3.45 25.54 25.61
N TYR A 445 3.36 25.19 24.32
CA TYR A 445 4.02 25.95 23.26
C TYR A 445 3.52 27.40 23.15
N SER A 446 2.26 27.67 23.50
CA SER A 446 1.71 29.03 23.46
C SER A 446 2.24 29.91 24.60
N GLU A 447 2.37 29.36 25.80
CA GLU A 447 2.86 30.09 26.97
C GLU A 447 4.38 30.26 26.92
N GLU A 448 5.11 29.15 26.73
CA GLU A 448 6.57 29.18 26.69
C GLU A 448 7.09 29.87 25.42
N GLY A 449 6.35 29.83 24.32
CA GLY A 449 6.70 30.50 23.05
C GLY A 449 6.30 31.98 22.99
N LYS A 450 5.73 32.55 24.05
CA LYS A 450 5.16 33.89 24.08
C LYS A 450 6.18 34.95 23.64
N ASP A 451 5.68 35.97 22.94
CA ASP A 451 6.46 37.07 22.34
C ASP A 451 7.45 36.67 21.22
N ILE A 452 7.74 35.38 21.07
CA ILE A 452 8.60 34.83 20.01
C ILE A 452 7.75 34.29 18.87
N PHE A 453 6.76 33.44 19.14
CA PHE A 453 5.89 32.85 18.13
C PHE A 453 4.46 32.60 18.60
N SER A 454 3.56 32.44 17.64
CA SER A 454 2.18 32.01 17.90
C SER A 454 2.02 30.52 17.63
N THR A 455 1.21 29.82 18.44
CA THR A 455 0.93 28.40 18.24
C THR A 455 -0.49 28.20 17.74
N ARG A 456 -0.72 27.17 16.92
CA ARG A 456 -2.03 26.68 16.49
C ARG A 456 -2.07 25.16 16.59
N LYS A 457 -3.26 24.59 16.76
CA LYS A 457 -3.47 23.14 16.74
C LYS A 457 -4.44 22.75 15.64
N ASN A 458 -4.14 21.66 14.94
CA ASN A 458 -5.00 21.07 13.93
C ASN A 458 -5.16 19.58 14.22
N ILE A 459 -6.41 19.14 14.39
CA ILE A 459 -6.74 17.71 14.50
C ILE A 459 -7.27 17.28 13.13
N LEU A 460 -6.50 16.44 12.44
CA LEU A 460 -6.84 16.08 11.06
C LEU A 460 -8.08 15.19 10.98
N GLY A 461 -8.28 14.34 11.98
CA GLY A 461 -9.41 13.42 12.04
C GLY A 461 -9.53 12.55 10.79
N HIS A 462 -10.75 12.35 10.31
CA HIS A 462 -11.08 11.39 9.25
C HIS A 462 -10.60 11.79 7.85
N MET A 463 -10.14 13.03 7.63
CA MET A 463 -9.56 13.45 6.35
C MET A 463 -8.37 12.55 5.96
N GLN A 464 -7.68 11.99 6.95
CA GLN A 464 -6.55 11.08 6.77
C GLN A 464 -6.92 9.75 6.11
N GLN A 465 -8.20 9.37 6.05
CA GLN A 465 -8.62 8.16 5.32
C GLN A 465 -8.53 8.32 3.80
N GLY A 466 -8.46 9.56 3.33
CA GLY A 466 -8.41 9.93 1.92
C GLY A 466 -9.75 9.80 1.20
N GLY A 467 -9.94 10.62 0.18
CA GLY A 467 -11.13 10.55 -0.68
C GLY A 467 -10.99 9.52 -1.80
N SER A 468 -9.78 9.41 -2.36
CA SER A 468 -9.48 8.49 -3.46
C SER A 468 -8.16 7.77 -3.17
N PRO A 469 -8.08 6.45 -3.39
CA PRO A 469 -6.87 5.71 -3.06
C PRO A 469 -5.69 6.18 -3.90
N SER A 470 -4.51 6.23 -3.32
CA SER A 470 -3.28 6.54 -4.04
C SER A 470 -2.98 5.47 -5.10
N PRO A 471 -2.18 5.78 -6.15
CA PRO A 471 -1.76 4.76 -7.11
C PRO A 471 -1.06 3.56 -6.45
N PHE A 472 -0.34 3.78 -5.35
CA PHE A 472 0.29 2.71 -4.59
C PHE A 472 -0.76 1.78 -3.98
N ASP A 473 -1.72 2.29 -3.19
CA ASP A 473 -2.73 1.47 -2.52
C ASP A 473 -3.63 0.72 -3.51
N ARG A 474 -3.96 1.34 -4.65
CA ARG A 474 -4.71 0.66 -5.72
C ARG A 474 -3.93 -0.53 -6.29
N ASN A 475 -2.66 -0.33 -6.62
CA ASN A 475 -1.79 -1.37 -7.16
C ASN A 475 -1.54 -2.46 -6.12
N PHE A 476 -1.23 -2.05 -4.89
CA PHE A 476 -0.89 -2.95 -3.80
C PHE A 476 -2.08 -3.83 -3.45
N GLY A 477 -3.28 -3.27 -3.30
CA GLY A 477 -4.49 -4.03 -3.01
C GLY A 477 -4.85 -4.99 -4.12
N THR A 478 -4.68 -4.56 -5.37
CA THR A 478 -4.85 -5.41 -6.55
C THR A 478 -3.92 -6.62 -6.53
N LYS A 479 -2.63 -6.42 -6.21
CA LYS A 479 -1.62 -7.49 -6.16
C LYS A 479 -1.84 -8.45 -5.00
N LEU A 480 -2.10 -7.92 -3.80
CA LEU A 480 -2.37 -8.73 -2.61
C LEU A 480 -3.56 -9.63 -2.85
N ALA A 481 -4.65 -9.10 -3.38
CA ALA A 481 -5.85 -9.87 -3.69
C ALA A 481 -5.64 -10.94 -4.76
N ALA A 482 -4.91 -10.64 -5.84
CA ALA A 482 -4.60 -11.63 -6.87
C ALA A 482 -3.75 -12.78 -6.32
N LYS A 483 -2.75 -12.46 -5.49
CA LYS A 483 -1.93 -13.47 -4.78
C LYS A 483 -2.74 -14.26 -3.75
N ALA A 484 -3.62 -13.59 -3.02
CA ALA A 484 -4.50 -14.22 -2.05
C ALA A 484 -5.45 -15.20 -2.75
N ALA A 485 -6.06 -14.83 -3.88
CA ALA A 485 -6.91 -15.70 -4.67
C ALA A 485 -6.14 -16.93 -5.18
N GLU A 486 -4.95 -16.74 -5.77
CA GLU A 486 -4.12 -17.84 -6.25
C GLU A 486 -3.76 -18.82 -5.13
N TRP A 487 -3.31 -18.31 -3.99
CA TRP A 487 -2.95 -19.13 -2.84
C TRP A 487 -4.17 -19.85 -2.25
N LEU A 488 -5.29 -19.13 -2.07
CA LEU A 488 -6.52 -19.67 -1.50
C LEU A 488 -7.06 -20.81 -2.34
N LEU A 489 -7.09 -20.65 -3.66
CA LEU A 489 -7.55 -21.68 -4.61
C LEU A 489 -6.67 -22.93 -4.54
N LYS A 490 -5.34 -22.77 -4.51
CA LYS A 490 -4.42 -23.91 -4.32
C LYS A 490 -4.68 -24.65 -3.01
N GLN A 491 -4.94 -23.94 -1.92
CA GLN A 491 -5.24 -24.57 -0.63
C GLN A 491 -6.59 -25.30 -0.64
N VAL A 492 -7.61 -24.69 -1.24
CA VAL A 492 -8.93 -25.31 -1.38
C VAL A 492 -8.84 -26.58 -2.21
N GLU A 493 -8.16 -26.55 -3.35
CA GLU A 493 -7.98 -27.71 -4.24
C GLU A 493 -7.19 -28.84 -3.57
N ALA A 494 -6.08 -28.50 -2.90
CA ALA A 494 -5.23 -29.49 -2.23
C ALA A 494 -5.91 -30.18 -1.04
N ASN A 495 -6.90 -29.54 -0.43
CA ASN A 495 -7.61 -30.04 0.76
C ASN A 495 -9.08 -30.38 0.48
N ALA A 496 -9.48 -30.43 -0.79
CA ALA A 496 -10.84 -30.78 -1.20
C ALA A 496 -11.15 -32.25 -0.88
N GLN A 497 -12.33 -32.48 -0.33
CA GLN A 497 -12.83 -33.80 0.05
C GLN A 497 -13.83 -34.34 -0.99
N PRO A 498 -14.06 -35.67 -1.05
CA PRO A 498 -14.99 -36.28 -2.01
C PRO A 498 -16.44 -35.77 -1.91
N ASN A 499 -16.84 -35.25 -0.75
CA ASN A 499 -18.17 -34.69 -0.49
C ASN A 499 -18.27 -33.18 -0.85
N ASN A 500 -17.33 -32.64 -1.65
CA ASN A 500 -17.22 -31.20 -1.96
C ASN A 500 -17.05 -30.30 -0.72
N THR A 501 -16.52 -30.80 0.39
CA THR A 501 -16.08 -29.96 1.52
C THR A 501 -14.57 -29.73 1.46
N VAL A 502 -14.06 -28.81 2.28
CA VAL A 502 -12.62 -28.54 2.42
C VAL A 502 -12.24 -28.80 3.87
N ALA A 503 -11.09 -29.44 4.10
CA ALA A 503 -10.64 -29.79 5.45
C ALA A 503 -9.20 -29.32 5.71
N CYS A 504 -9.05 -28.05 6.04
CA CYS A 504 -7.79 -27.38 6.36
C CYS A 504 -7.62 -27.24 7.88
N LYS A 505 -6.87 -28.15 8.51
CA LYS A 505 -6.63 -28.12 9.98
C LYS A 505 -5.30 -27.51 10.37
N THR A 506 -4.33 -27.44 9.47
CA THR A 506 -2.98 -26.99 9.80
C THR A 506 -2.90 -25.44 9.91
N PRO A 507 -2.03 -24.88 10.77
CA PRO A 507 -1.88 -23.43 10.91
C PRO A 507 -1.53 -22.71 9.59
N GLU A 508 -0.83 -23.39 8.68
CA GLU A 508 -0.40 -22.85 7.38
C GLU A 508 -1.57 -22.52 6.45
N THR A 509 -2.80 -22.90 6.82
CA THR A 509 -4.01 -22.59 6.05
C THR A 509 -4.81 -21.42 6.64
N ALA A 510 -4.39 -20.83 7.76
CA ALA A 510 -4.95 -19.59 8.29
C ALA A 510 -3.83 -18.55 8.39
N VAL A 511 -3.70 -17.69 7.39
CA VAL A 511 -2.50 -16.86 7.20
C VAL A 511 -2.81 -15.39 7.09
N LEU A 512 -1.82 -14.55 7.36
CA LEU A 512 -1.79 -13.15 7.00
C LEU A 512 -0.85 -12.98 5.80
N LEU A 513 -1.33 -12.29 4.76
CA LEU A 513 -0.52 -11.98 3.58
C LEU A 513 0.10 -10.59 3.73
N GLY A 514 1.35 -10.56 4.18
CA GLY A 514 2.12 -9.35 4.39
C GLY A 514 3.22 -9.14 3.35
N LEU A 515 3.62 -7.88 3.16
CA LEU A 515 4.84 -7.52 2.44
C LEU A 515 5.93 -7.26 3.48
N VAL A 516 6.94 -8.12 3.55
CA VAL A 516 8.08 -7.97 4.47
C VAL A 516 9.35 -7.81 3.64
N LYS A 517 10.04 -6.69 3.81
CA LYS A 517 11.15 -6.24 2.97
C LYS A 517 10.74 -6.17 1.49
N ARG A 518 11.00 -7.24 0.73
CA ARG A 518 10.66 -7.37 -0.70
C ARG A 518 9.76 -8.56 -1.03
N GLN A 519 9.45 -9.40 -0.04
CA GLN A 519 8.76 -10.68 -0.24
C GLN A 519 7.33 -10.61 0.28
N TYR A 520 6.42 -11.23 -0.47
CA TYR A 520 5.06 -11.44 -0.03
C TYR A 520 5.03 -12.75 0.75
N ASN A 521 4.77 -12.66 2.05
CA ASN A 521 4.81 -13.81 2.96
C ASN A 521 3.40 -14.16 3.40
N PHE A 522 3.11 -15.46 3.41
CA PHE A 522 1.89 -16.02 3.99
C PHE A 522 2.24 -16.57 5.38
N THR A 523 2.06 -15.74 6.40
CA THR A 523 2.47 -16.09 7.77
C THR A 523 1.27 -16.64 8.53
N PRO A 524 1.33 -17.83 9.15
CA PRO A 524 0.25 -18.33 10.01
C PRO A 524 -0.15 -17.30 11.08
N VAL A 525 -1.44 -17.03 11.23
CA VAL A 525 -1.92 -15.99 12.16
C VAL A 525 -1.58 -16.31 13.62
N GLN A 526 -1.50 -17.60 13.96
CA GLN A 526 -1.09 -18.07 15.29
C GLN A 526 0.37 -17.74 15.58
N ASN A 527 1.27 -17.78 14.58
CA ASN A 527 2.68 -17.46 14.77
C ASN A 527 2.87 -15.97 15.11
N LEU A 528 2.06 -15.11 14.48
CA LEU A 528 2.09 -13.66 14.74
C LEU A 528 1.64 -13.28 16.15
N ARG A 529 1.05 -14.19 16.93
CA ARG A 529 0.63 -13.93 18.33
C ARG A 529 1.81 -13.48 19.19
N GLN A 530 2.99 -14.06 18.98
CA GLN A 530 4.19 -13.72 19.75
C GLN A 530 4.72 -12.32 19.41
N GLU A 531 4.51 -11.87 18.18
CA GLU A 531 4.92 -10.54 17.68
C GLU A 531 3.87 -9.46 17.97
N THR A 532 2.75 -9.80 18.62
CA THR A 532 1.61 -8.90 18.79
C THR A 532 1.49 -8.38 20.22
N ASP A 533 1.32 -7.08 20.36
CA ASP A 533 0.76 -6.46 21.56
C ASP A 533 -0.76 -6.31 21.37
N PHE A 534 -1.53 -7.20 22.01
CA PHE A 534 -2.99 -7.18 21.92
C PHE A 534 -3.64 -6.03 22.70
N LYS A 535 -2.97 -5.53 23.75
CA LYS A 535 -3.49 -4.45 24.59
C LYS A 535 -3.48 -3.13 23.81
N ASN A 536 -2.34 -2.81 23.21
CA ASN A 536 -2.17 -1.57 22.45
C ASN A 536 -2.49 -1.75 20.95
N ARG A 537 -2.68 -2.99 20.51
CA ARG A 537 -3.05 -3.37 19.14
C ARG A 537 -2.02 -2.93 18.11
N ILE A 538 -0.76 -3.23 18.38
CA ILE A 538 0.40 -2.91 17.54
C ILE A 538 1.34 -4.13 17.47
N PRO A 539 2.17 -4.25 16.42
CA PRO A 539 3.28 -5.20 16.43
C PRO A 539 4.37 -4.75 17.40
N LYS A 540 5.06 -5.72 18.02
CA LYS A 540 6.19 -5.47 18.92
C LYS A 540 7.42 -4.92 18.20
N HIS A 541 7.59 -5.28 16.93
CA HIS A 541 8.68 -4.80 16.09
C HIS A 541 8.11 -3.98 14.92
N GLN A 542 8.61 -2.77 14.76
CA GLN A 542 8.14 -1.81 13.76
C GLN A 542 9.33 -1.28 12.99
N TRP A 543 9.42 -1.65 11.71
CA TRP A 543 10.59 -1.33 10.89
C TRP A 543 10.88 0.17 10.85
N TRP A 544 9.88 1.04 10.88
CA TRP A 544 10.04 2.48 10.66
C TRP A 544 10.61 3.23 11.88
N LEU A 545 10.78 2.58 13.04
CA LEU A 545 11.33 3.23 14.23
C LEU A 545 12.79 3.66 14.06
N HIS A 546 13.61 2.97 13.23
CA HIS A 546 14.98 3.43 12.97
C HIS A 546 15.02 4.78 12.22
N LEU A 547 13.95 5.14 11.51
CA LEU A 547 13.86 6.44 10.81
C LEU A 547 13.65 7.63 11.75
N ARG A 548 13.42 7.38 13.04
CA ARG A 548 13.25 8.43 14.06
C ARG A 548 14.53 9.26 14.22
N ALA A 549 15.69 8.62 14.19
CA ALA A 549 16.98 9.30 14.23
C ALA A 549 17.13 10.27 13.05
N LEU A 550 16.76 9.82 11.84
CA LEU A 550 16.78 10.64 10.64
C LEU A 550 15.83 11.84 10.73
N LEU A 551 14.60 11.64 11.25
CA LEU A 551 13.64 12.73 11.46
C LEU A 551 14.24 13.81 12.38
N ARG A 552 14.80 13.41 13.53
CA ARG A 552 15.43 14.34 14.48
C ARG A 552 16.63 15.05 13.87
N ALA A 553 17.49 14.32 13.17
CA ALA A 553 18.67 14.90 12.52
C ALA A 553 18.30 15.96 11.47
N LEU A 554 17.26 15.72 10.68
CA LEU A 554 16.79 16.66 9.66
C LEU A 554 15.94 17.81 10.23
N GLY A 555 15.29 17.61 11.38
CA GLY A 555 14.48 18.63 12.07
C GLY A 555 15.27 19.59 12.96
N THR A 556 16.55 19.29 13.25
CA THR A 556 17.37 20.05 14.20
C THR A 556 18.36 20.96 13.46
N PRO A 557 18.32 22.31 13.61
CA PRO A 557 19.35 23.18 13.06
C PRO A 557 20.73 22.85 13.64
N VAL A 558 21.74 22.83 12.76
CA VAL A 558 23.14 22.52 13.11
C VAL A 558 23.68 23.45 14.20
N SER A 559 23.25 24.71 14.19
CA SER A 559 23.59 25.73 15.20
C SER A 559 23.22 25.32 16.63
N TYR A 560 22.08 24.65 16.82
CA TYR A 560 21.63 24.16 18.12
C TYR A 560 22.44 22.93 18.56
N LEU A 561 22.69 21.98 17.65
CA LEU A 561 23.53 20.81 17.92
C LEU A 561 24.93 21.20 18.40
N VAL A 562 25.53 22.19 17.73
CA VAL A 562 26.84 22.75 18.10
C VAL A 562 26.80 23.46 19.46
N LYS A 563 25.76 24.27 19.73
CA LYS A 563 25.60 24.97 21.03
C LYS A 563 25.31 24.00 22.20
N ALA A 564 24.61 22.91 21.94
CA ALA A 564 24.27 21.90 22.93
C ALA A 564 25.40 20.87 23.15
N GLY A 565 26.49 20.94 22.36
CA GLY A 565 27.57 19.94 22.41
C GLY A 565 27.13 18.55 21.94
N ILE A 566 26.05 18.46 21.16
CA ILE A 566 25.49 17.21 20.65
C ILE A 566 26.06 16.97 19.26
N THR A 567 26.93 15.96 19.12
CA THR A 567 27.35 15.48 17.81
C THR A 567 26.25 14.56 17.26
N PRO A 568 25.55 14.92 16.16
CA PRO A 568 24.58 14.02 15.56
C PRO A 568 25.32 12.79 15.02
N SER A 569 25.09 11.63 15.63
CA SER A 569 25.59 10.37 15.10
C SER A 569 24.64 9.87 14.01
N LEU A 570 25.07 9.92 12.74
CA LEU A 570 24.35 9.26 11.65
C LEU A 570 24.48 7.73 11.71
N THR A 571 25.35 7.17 12.57
CA THR A 571 25.58 5.72 12.65
C THR A 571 24.39 4.95 13.27
N ASP A 572 23.42 5.65 13.86
CA ASP A 572 22.18 5.07 14.38
C ASP A 572 21.03 5.05 13.34
N VAL A 573 21.25 5.60 12.14
CA VAL A 573 20.23 5.69 11.08
C VAL A 573 19.98 4.33 10.42
N GLU A 574 20.92 3.39 10.49
CA GLU A 574 20.82 2.09 9.81
C GLU A 574 21.18 0.86 10.64
N LYS A 575 21.49 0.96 11.93
CA LYS A 575 21.62 -0.27 12.72
C LYS A 575 20.26 -0.98 12.71
N PRO A 576 20.16 -2.20 12.15
CA PRO A 576 19.05 -3.07 12.50
C PRO A 576 19.03 -3.10 14.03
N VAL A 577 17.85 -3.13 14.64
CA VAL A 577 17.77 -3.58 16.04
C VAL A 577 18.43 -4.94 16.04
N GLU A 578 19.68 -5.01 16.50
CA GLU A 578 20.34 -6.28 16.77
C GLU A 578 19.39 -7.04 17.67
N GLU A 579 19.18 -8.32 17.36
CA GLU A 579 18.42 -9.24 18.18
C GLU A 579 19.02 -9.23 19.60
N HIS A 580 18.56 -8.34 20.48
CA HIS A 580 18.68 -8.50 21.93
C HIS A 580 17.65 -9.55 22.36
N VAL A 581 17.86 -10.76 21.84
CA VAL A 581 17.57 -11.98 22.58
C VAL A 581 18.74 -12.10 23.57
N ASP A 582 18.42 -12.39 24.83
CA ASP A 582 19.35 -12.54 25.96
C ASP A 582 19.76 -11.27 26.72
N GLU A 583 18.81 -10.60 27.39
CA GLU A 583 19.10 -9.96 28.71
C GLU A 583 17.87 -9.60 29.59
N VAL A 584 16.75 -10.33 29.48
CA VAL A 584 15.61 -10.19 30.43
C VAL A 584 15.28 -11.51 31.16
N ALA A 585 16.16 -12.52 31.08
CA ALA A 585 16.04 -13.76 31.84
C ALA A 585 16.92 -13.80 33.11
N ALA A 586 17.39 -12.64 33.59
CA ALA A 586 18.16 -12.54 34.82
C ALA A 586 17.72 -11.31 35.65
N ASN A 587 16.46 -11.31 36.10
CA ASN A 587 15.98 -10.72 37.35
C ASN A 587 14.44 -10.65 37.34
N GLN A 588 13.79 -11.79 37.61
CA GLN A 588 12.63 -11.97 38.50
C GLN A 588 12.12 -13.41 38.46
#